data_AF-E9I0X3-F1
#
_entry.id   AF-E9I0X3-F1
#
_cell.length_a   1.000
_cell.length_b   1.000
_cell.length_c   1.000
_cell.angle_alpha   90.00
_cell.angle_beta   90.00
_cell.angle_gamma   90.00
#
_symmetry.space_group_name_H-M   'P 1'
#
loop_
_entity.id
_entity.type
_entity.pdbx_description
1 polymer ?
#
loop_
_entity_poly.entity_id
_entity_poly.type
_entity_poly.pdbx_seq_one_letter_code
_entity_poly.pdbx_strand_id
1 'polypeptide(L)'
;MTSTPPTPPTAPIQIPLNQQQGPRAPSPDPNNVPLTKSHLRELYSQDERKSIPVYKGKRGDQLINNWLKDAERVAQSAGWSAKDKIKYFSDRLRGDAADWHSDYIDHAADKEDYDAWEKAIISRFLTETEIENLKKQLNELKQMHDQRGLLDEERDGMADKNDGEE
;
A
#
# COMPACT_ATOMS: atom_id res chain seq x y z
N MET A 1 28.52 54.71 58.73
CA MET A 1 28.29 53.31 58.36
C MET A 1 26.80 53.06 58.51
N THR A 2 26.06 52.86 57.42
CA THR A 2 24.59 52.72 57.43
C THR A 2 24.21 51.38 56.80
N SER A 3 23.63 50.48 57.61
CA SER A 3 23.16 49.15 57.19
C SER A 3 21.88 49.23 56.35
N THR A 4 21.89 48.58 55.20
CA THR A 4 20.72 48.32 54.36
C THR A 4 20.01 47.03 54.82
N PRO A 5 18.66 46.96 54.86
CA PRO A 5 17.92 45.76 55.22
C PRO A 5 17.85 44.72 54.09
N PRO A 6 17.58 43.43 54.41
CA PRO A 6 17.49 42.37 53.41
C PRO A 6 16.17 42.39 52.63
N THR A 7 16.27 42.16 51.32
CA THR A 7 15.15 41.98 50.37
C THR A 7 14.34 40.70 50.63
N PRO A 8 13.01 40.71 50.42
CA PRO A 8 12.17 39.52 50.54
C PRO A 8 12.36 38.55 49.35
N PRO A 9 12.03 37.25 49.50
CA PRO A 9 12.13 36.27 48.42
C PRO A 9 11.08 36.53 47.33
N THR A 10 11.55 36.58 46.08
CA THR A 10 10.75 36.64 44.86
C THR A 10 9.79 35.45 44.78
N ALA A 11 8.48 35.73 44.77
CA ALA A 11 7.45 34.74 44.48
C ALA A 11 7.62 34.14 43.06
N PRO A 12 7.28 32.87 42.83
CA PRO A 12 7.32 32.29 41.50
C PRO A 12 6.35 33.03 40.59
N ILE A 13 6.89 33.60 39.51
CA ILE A 13 6.13 34.24 38.44
C ILE A 13 5.20 33.18 37.84
N GLN A 14 3.91 33.30 38.11
CA GLN A 14 2.89 32.58 37.36
C GLN A 14 2.85 33.20 35.96
N ILE A 15 3.46 32.51 35.01
CA ILE A 15 3.37 32.83 33.59
C ILE A 15 1.89 32.65 33.20
N PRO A 16 1.15 33.69 32.78
CA PRO A 16 -0.17 33.49 32.24
C PRO A 16 -0.06 32.64 30.97
N LEU A 17 -0.85 31.56 30.91
CA LEU A 17 -0.91 30.50 29.88
C LEU A 17 -1.20 31.01 28.44
N ASN A 18 -1.18 32.31 28.19
CA ASN A 18 -1.75 32.90 26.98
C ASN A 18 -0.74 33.30 25.88
N GLN A 19 0.53 32.90 25.96
CA GLN A 19 1.58 33.41 25.04
C GLN A 19 2.16 32.37 24.07
N GLN A 20 1.57 31.17 23.91
CA GLN A 20 2.00 30.22 22.86
C GLN A 20 1.20 30.30 21.55
N GLN A 21 0.28 31.26 21.42
CA GLN A 21 -0.38 31.51 20.14
C GLN A 21 0.43 32.56 19.37
N GLY A 22 1.44 32.10 18.63
CA GLY A 22 1.89 32.81 17.43
C GLY A 22 0.69 33.11 16.53
N PRO A 23 0.76 34.11 15.62
CA PRO A 23 -0.39 34.62 14.89
C PRO A 23 -1.20 33.45 14.35
N ARG A 24 -2.37 33.22 14.97
CA ARG A 24 -3.28 32.15 14.60
C ARG A 24 -3.66 32.44 13.16
N ALA A 25 -3.14 31.63 12.24
CA ALA A 25 -3.55 31.66 10.86
C ALA A 25 -5.10 31.71 10.87
N PRO A 26 -5.73 32.66 10.16
CA PRO A 26 -7.18 32.70 10.09
C PRO A 26 -7.63 31.31 9.65
N SER A 27 -8.57 30.72 10.40
CA SER A 27 -9.24 29.48 10.00
C SER A 27 -9.57 29.63 8.51
N PRO A 28 -9.09 28.73 7.64
CA PRO A 28 -9.28 28.89 6.21
C PRO A 28 -10.79 28.91 5.96
N ASP A 29 -11.29 30.09 5.58
CA ASP A 29 -12.61 30.20 5.00
C ASP A 29 -12.62 29.27 3.78
N PRO A 30 -13.54 28.29 3.70
CA PRO A 30 -13.54 27.31 2.61
C PRO A 30 -13.75 27.96 1.24
N ASN A 31 -14.10 29.26 1.17
CA ASN A 31 -14.30 30.00 -0.08
C ASN A 31 -13.11 30.88 -0.48
N ASN A 32 -12.03 30.97 0.31
CA ASN A 32 -10.91 31.89 0.03
C ASN A 32 -9.52 31.23 0.02
N VAL A 33 -9.46 29.90 -0.05
CA VAL A 33 -8.20 29.19 -0.32
C VAL A 33 -7.76 29.46 -1.76
N PRO A 34 -6.52 29.94 -2.01
CA PRO A 34 -5.99 30.00 -3.36
C PRO A 34 -6.02 28.57 -3.91
N LEU A 35 -6.78 28.34 -5.00
CA LEU A 35 -6.78 27.08 -5.73
C LEU A 35 -5.39 26.89 -6.38
N THR A 36 -4.43 26.49 -5.57
CA THR A 36 -3.13 26.05 -6.06
C THR A 36 -3.30 24.68 -6.70
N LYS A 37 -2.47 24.37 -7.70
CA LYS A 37 -2.44 23.03 -8.33
C LYS A 37 -2.33 21.91 -7.28
N SER A 38 -1.60 22.17 -6.20
CA SER A 38 -1.43 21.28 -5.06
C SER A 38 -2.76 21.02 -4.34
N HIS A 39 -3.53 22.07 -4.07
CA HIS A 39 -4.82 21.96 -3.39
C HIS A 39 -5.88 21.27 -4.26
N LEU A 40 -5.90 21.56 -5.56
CA LEU A 40 -6.75 20.83 -6.50
C LEU A 40 -6.37 19.35 -6.56
N ARG A 41 -5.08 19.02 -6.69
CA ARG A 41 -4.60 17.64 -6.67
C ARG A 41 -4.95 16.95 -5.35
N GLU A 42 -4.91 17.66 -4.22
CA GLU A 42 -5.28 17.14 -2.91
C GLU A 42 -6.78 16.85 -2.80
N LEU A 43 -7.63 17.73 -3.34
CA LEU A 43 -9.10 17.53 -3.39
C LEU A 43 -9.49 16.33 -4.27
N TYR A 44 -8.92 16.22 -5.48
CA TYR A 44 -9.14 15.05 -6.34
C TYR A 44 -8.56 13.77 -5.72
N SER A 45 -7.37 13.85 -5.11
CA SER A 45 -6.77 12.72 -4.38
C SER A 45 -7.63 12.25 -3.22
N GLN A 46 -8.39 13.13 -2.58
CA GLN A 46 -9.25 12.77 -1.45
C GLN A 46 -10.49 11.99 -1.90
N ASP A 47 -11.00 12.27 -3.10
CA ASP A 47 -12.09 11.53 -3.75
C ASP A 47 -11.60 10.16 -4.28
N GLU A 48 -10.41 10.15 -4.87
CA GLU A 48 -9.73 8.95 -5.35
C GLU A 48 -9.41 8.01 -4.18
N ARG A 49 -8.91 8.51 -3.04
CA ARG A 49 -8.74 7.69 -1.84
C ARG A 49 -10.03 7.02 -1.39
N LYS A 50 -11.19 7.67 -1.50
CA LYS A 50 -12.49 7.08 -1.13
C LYS A 50 -12.96 6.01 -2.11
N SER A 51 -12.38 5.96 -3.30
CA SER A 51 -12.65 4.93 -4.30
C SER A 51 -11.97 3.60 -3.99
N ILE A 52 -10.94 3.58 -3.13
CA ILE A 52 -10.30 2.35 -2.69
C ILE A 52 -11.19 1.68 -1.61
N PRO A 53 -11.67 0.44 -1.85
CA PRO A 53 -12.45 -0.29 -0.84
C PRO A 53 -11.64 -0.54 0.44
N VAL A 54 -12.30 -0.82 1.55
CA VAL A 54 -11.61 -1.11 2.82
C VAL A 54 -11.19 -2.58 2.86
N TYR A 55 -9.90 -2.83 3.09
CA TYR A 55 -9.39 -4.19 3.25
C TYR A 55 -9.28 -4.57 4.72
N LYS A 56 -10.01 -5.61 5.13
CA LYS A 56 -10.07 -6.05 6.53
C LYS A 56 -9.10 -7.19 6.88
N GLY A 57 -8.47 -7.80 5.88
CA GLY A 57 -7.65 -9.01 6.09
C GLY A 57 -8.44 -10.29 6.35
N LYS A 58 -9.77 -10.30 6.14
CA LYS A 58 -10.60 -11.49 6.35
C LYS A 58 -10.55 -12.44 5.16
N ARG A 59 -10.42 -13.74 5.47
CA ARG A 59 -10.50 -14.85 4.51
C ARG A 59 -11.90 -14.87 3.87
N GLY A 60 -11.98 -14.56 2.58
CA GLY A 60 -13.18 -14.78 1.75
C GLY A 60 -14.02 -13.55 1.38
N ASP A 61 -13.86 -12.40 2.04
CA ASP A 61 -14.59 -11.17 1.67
C ASP A 61 -13.98 -10.49 0.43
N GLN A 62 -12.66 -10.32 0.43
CA GLN A 62 -11.92 -9.69 -0.66
C GLN A 62 -10.50 -10.28 -0.72
N LEU A 63 -10.04 -10.66 -1.91
CA LEU A 63 -8.66 -11.13 -2.10
C LEU A 63 -7.71 -9.93 -2.08
N ILE A 64 -6.58 -10.07 -1.38
CA ILE A 64 -5.56 -9.01 -1.31
C ILE A 64 -5.09 -8.59 -2.71
N ASN A 65 -4.96 -9.56 -3.64
CA ASN A 65 -4.58 -9.29 -5.03
C ASN A 65 -5.62 -8.46 -5.80
N ASN A 66 -6.91 -8.73 -5.62
CA ASN A 66 -7.96 -7.94 -6.27
C ASN A 66 -8.03 -6.54 -5.65
N TRP A 67 -7.95 -6.46 -4.33
CA TRP A 67 -7.92 -5.19 -3.62
C TRP A 67 -6.74 -4.31 -4.07
N LEU A 68 -5.53 -4.89 -4.17
CA LEU A 68 -4.34 -4.18 -4.66
C LEU A 68 -4.51 -3.71 -6.11
N LYS A 69 -5.12 -4.51 -6.99
CA LYS A 69 -5.40 -4.08 -8.37
C LYS A 69 -6.30 -2.84 -8.43
N ASP A 70 -7.38 -2.83 -7.65
CA ASP A 70 -8.27 -1.67 -7.57
C ASP A 70 -7.58 -0.46 -6.93
N ALA A 71 -6.84 -0.68 -5.84
CA ALA A 71 -6.08 0.35 -5.15
C ALA A 71 -4.99 0.96 -6.03
N GLU A 72 -4.29 0.12 -6.81
CA GLU A 72 -3.25 0.55 -7.73
C GLU A 72 -3.82 1.30 -8.93
N ARG A 73 -4.97 0.90 -9.46
CA ARG A 73 -5.65 1.66 -10.52
C ARG A 73 -5.96 3.09 -10.07
N VAL A 74 -6.39 3.26 -8.82
CA VAL A 74 -6.62 4.58 -8.20
C VAL A 74 -5.30 5.32 -7.99
N ALA A 75 -4.27 4.66 -7.49
CA ALA A 75 -2.96 5.27 -7.30
C ALA A 75 -2.34 5.75 -8.63
N GLN A 76 -2.54 4.98 -9.71
CA GLN A 76 -2.10 5.33 -11.05
C GLN A 76 -2.90 6.52 -11.61
N SER A 77 -4.23 6.55 -11.44
CA SER A 77 -5.05 7.69 -11.90
C SER A 77 -4.67 8.98 -11.19
N ALA A 78 -4.34 8.89 -9.91
CA ALA A 78 -3.96 10.02 -9.08
C ALA A 78 -2.47 10.40 -9.18
N GLY A 79 -1.66 9.57 -9.84
CA GLY A 79 -0.20 9.73 -9.94
C GLY A 79 0.49 9.73 -8.57
N TRP A 80 0.15 8.79 -7.70
CA TRP A 80 0.76 8.67 -6.36
C TRP A 80 2.18 8.10 -6.43
N SER A 81 3.06 8.65 -5.60
CA SER A 81 4.41 8.10 -5.40
C SER A 81 4.37 6.80 -4.56
N ALA A 82 5.44 6.01 -4.56
CA ALA A 82 5.55 4.79 -3.74
C ALA A 82 5.24 5.04 -2.25
N LYS A 83 5.79 6.13 -1.69
CA LYS A 83 5.51 6.58 -0.33
C LYS A 83 4.04 6.92 -0.11
N ASP A 84 3.43 7.63 -1.05
CA ASP A 84 2.01 8.00 -0.98
C ASP A 84 1.11 6.77 -1.08
N LYS A 85 1.45 5.80 -1.94
CA LYS A 85 0.76 4.52 -2.06
C LYS A 85 0.72 3.81 -0.71
N ILE A 86 1.87 3.57 -0.08
CA ILE A 86 1.94 2.89 1.23
C ILE A 86 1.09 3.65 2.27
N LYS A 87 1.22 4.97 2.32
CA LYS A 87 0.45 5.82 3.24
C LYS A 87 -1.07 5.75 3.03
N TYR A 88 -1.54 5.76 1.79
CA TYR A 88 -2.98 5.77 1.51
C TYR A 88 -3.59 4.37 1.48
N PHE A 89 -2.82 3.36 1.08
CA PHE A 89 -3.24 1.98 1.14
C PHE A 89 -3.40 1.54 2.58
N SER A 90 -2.44 1.89 3.46
CA SER A 90 -2.53 1.65 4.89
C SER A 90 -3.71 2.33 5.57
N ASP A 91 -4.07 3.55 5.16
CA ASP A 91 -5.28 4.25 5.65
C ASP A 91 -6.57 3.47 5.40
N ARG A 92 -6.57 2.64 4.33
CA ARG A 92 -7.70 1.79 3.91
C ARG A 92 -7.65 0.38 4.48
N LEU A 93 -6.58 0.00 5.18
CA LEU A 93 -6.52 -1.25 5.93
C LEU A 93 -7.32 -1.11 7.24
N ARG A 94 -8.00 -2.18 7.65
CA ARG A 94 -8.74 -2.28 8.92
C ARG A 94 -8.59 -3.68 9.51
N GLY A 95 -8.87 -3.82 10.81
CA GLY A 95 -8.74 -5.10 11.52
C GLY A 95 -7.34 -5.69 11.37
N ASP A 96 -7.27 -7.01 11.14
CA ASP A 96 -6.02 -7.77 11.00
C ASP A 96 -5.03 -7.15 10.01
N ALA A 97 -5.51 -6.54 8.91
CA ALA A 97 -4.64 -5.89 7.93
C ALA A 97 -3.98 -4.61 8.46
N ALA A 98 -4.70 -3.82 9.26
CA ALA A 98 -4.14 -2.61 9.88
C ALA A 98 -3.19 -2.95 11.04
N ASP A 99 -3.52 -3.98 11.84
CA ASP A 99 -2.67 -4.48 12.91
C ASP A 99 -1.34 -4.99 12.34
N TRP A 100 -1.40 -5.80 11.28
CA TRP A 100 -0.20 -6.25 10.57
C TRP A 100 0.63 -5.10 9.99
N HIS A 101 -0.02 -4.11 9.36
CA HIS A 101 0.69 -2.97 8.78
C HIS A 101 1.49 -2.19 9.84
N SER A 102 0.88 -1.97 11.01
CA SER A 102 1.53 -1.26 12.13
C SER A 102 2.79 -2.00 12.59
N ASP A 103 2.71 -3.33 12.70
CA ASP A 103 3.85 -4.18 13.06
C ASP A 103 4.93 -4.18 11.97
N TYR A 104 4.55 -4.26 10.69
CA TYR A 104 5.47 -4.23 9.56
C TYR A 104 6.28 -2.92 9.51
N ILE A 105 5.64 -1.76 9.65
CA ILE A 105 6.32 -0.45 9.54
C ILE A 105 7.34 -0.22 10.67
N ASP A 106 7.11 -0.81 11.84
CA ASP A 106 8.03 -0.77 12.97
C ASP A 106 9.33 -1.54 12.65
N HIS A 107 9.19 -2.71 12.02
CA HIS A 107 10.31 -3.60 11.67
C HIS A 107 10.92 -3.35 10.28
N ALA A 108 10.23 -2.60 9.41
CA ALA A 108 10.69 -2.35 8.04
C ALA A 108 11.95 -1.48 8.03
N ALA A 109 12.99 -1.98 7.35
CA ALA A 109 14.22 -1.24 7.08
C ALA A 109 13.96 0.00 6.23
N ASP A 110 13.17 -0.15 5.16
CA ASP A 110 12.75 0.93 4.27
C ASP A 110 11.22 1.02 4.21
N LYS A 111 10.68 2.04 4.89
CA LYS A 111 9.24 2.28 5.07
C LYS A 111 8.58 2.86 3.81
N GLU A 112 9.41 3.25 2.84
CA GLU A 112 9.02 3.89 1.59
C GLU A 112 9.11 2.94 0.40
N ASP A 113 9.61 1.71 0.62
CA ASP A 113 9.77 0.69 -0.41
C ASP A 113 8.43 -0.02 -0.66
N TYR A 114 7.76 0.40 -1.73
CA TYR A 114 6.44 -0.13 -2.09
C TYR A 114 6.54 -1.59 -2.56
N ASP A 115 7.58 -1.95 -3.31
CA ASP A 115 7.78 -3.32 -3.81
C ASP A 115 7.94 -4.33 -2.66
N ALA A 116 8.72 -3.98 -1.64
CA ALA A 116 8.89 -4.79 -0.44
C ALA A 116 7.60 -4.88 0.37
N TRP A 117 6.91 -3.75 0.55
CA TRP A 117 5.63 -3.69 1.27
C TRP A 117 4.54 -4.50 0.58
N GLU A 118 4.41 -4.39 -0.74
CA GLU A 118 3.43 -5.11 -1.56
C GLU A 118 3.64 -6.62 -1.46
N LYS A 119 4.88 -7.08 -1.61
CA LYS A 119 5.23 -8.50 -1.46
C LYS A 119 4.91 -9.00 -0.05
N ALA A 120 5.16 -8.18 0.97
CA ALA A 120 4.92 -8.55 2.36
C ALA A 120 3.41 -8.65 2.67
N ILE A 121 2.59 -7.69 2.24
CA ILE A 121 1.14 -7.73 2.49
C ILE A 121 0.47 -8.86 1.71
N ILE A 122 0.89 -9.09 0.46
CA ILE A 122 0.44 -10.25 -0.31
C ILE A 122 0.85 -11.51 0.44
N SER A 123 2.12 -11.72 0.79
CA SER A 123 2.56 -12.93 1.49
C SER A 123 1.81 -13.18 2.81
N ARG A 124 1.48 -12.14 3.56
CA ARG A 124 0.74 -12.25 4.83
C ARG A 124 -0.71 -12.69 4.65
N PHE A 125 -1.41 -12.12 3.67
CA PHE A 125 -2.86 -12.30 3.49
C PHE A 125 -3.23 -13.24 2.35
N LEU A 126 -2.27 -13.62 1.51
CA LEU A 126 -2.41 -14.70 0.54
C LEU A 126 -2.53 -16.00 1.31
N THR A 127 -3.67 -16.66 1.15
CA THR A 127 -3.94 -17.86 1.94
C THR A 127 -3.17 -19.06 1.40
N GLU A 128 -2.80 -19.99 2.29
CA GLU A 128 -2.16 -21.25 1.90
C GLU A 128 -2.99 -22.01 0.84
N THR A 129 -4.32 -21.93 0.93
CA THR A 129 -5.25 -22.48 -0.07
C THR A 129 -5.13 -21.80 -1.45
N GLU A 130 -4.89 -20.49 -1.51
CA GLU A 130 -4.60 -19.79 -2.76
C GLU A 130 -3.21 -20.14 -3.30
N ILE A 131 -2.21 -20.32 -2.43
CA ILE A 131 -0.88 -20.79 -2.81
C ILE A 131 -0.98 -22.21 -3.40
N GLU A 132 -1.76 -23.10 -2.80
CA GLU A 132 -2.04 -24.44 -3.31
C GLU A 132 -2.81 -24.38 -4.63
N ASN A 133 -3.80 -23.51 -4.77
CA ASN A 133 -4.55 -23.34 -6.01
C ASN A 133 -3.66 -22.82 -7.16
N LEU A 134 -2.75 -21.87 -6.86
CA LEU A 134 -1.76 -21.37 -7.83
C LEU A 134 -0.75 -22.47 -8.21
N LYS A 135 -0.27 -23.26 -7.25
CA LYS A 135 0.57 -24.43 -7.51
C LYS A 135 -0.13 -25.45 -8.40
N LYS A 136 -1.43 -25.70 -8.16
CA LYS A 136 -2.24 -26.60 -8.97
C LYS A 136 -2.37 -26.10 -10.41
N GLN A 137 -2.73 -24.82 -10.59
CA GLN A 137 -2.80 -24.21 -11.92
C GLN A 137 -1.46 -24.26 -12.67
N LEU A 138 -0.35 -24.04 -11.97
CA LEU A 138 0.99 -24.12 -12.55
C LEU A 138 1.32 -25.55 -13.02
N ASN A 139 0.95 -26.56 -12.23
CA ASN A 139 1.12 -27.96 -12.61
C ASN A 139 0.25 -28.35 -13.82
N GLU A 140 -1.00 -27.88 -13.86
CA GLU A 140 -1.91 -28.08 -15.00
C GLU A 140 -1.37 -27.44 -16.28
N LEU A 141 -0.79 -26.24 -16.20
CA LEU A 141 -0.20 -25.55 -17.34
C LEU A 141 1.07 -26.24 -17.87
N LYS A 142 1.93 -26.74 -16.97
CA LYS A 142 3.11 -27.54 -17.33
C LYS A 142 2.71 -28.83 -18.05
N GLN A 143 1.71 -29.54 -17.54
CA GLN A 143 1.18 -30.76 -18.17
C GLN A 143 0.63 -30.49 -19.57
N MET A 144 -0.10 -29.38 -19.76
CA MET A 144 -0.65 -29.00 -21.06
C MET A 144 0.43 -28.68 -22.11
N HIS A 145 1.57 -28.09 -21.68
CA HIS A 145 2.70 -27.82 -22.55
C HIS A 145 3.45 -29.10 -22.93
N ASP A 146 3.66 -30.01 -21.97
CA ASP A 146 4.27 -31.33 -22.20
C ASP A 146 3.45 -32.18 -23.19
N GLN A 147 2.12 -32.18 -23.06
CA GLN A 147 1.23 -32.95 -23.93
C GLN A 147 1.13 -32.38 -25.35
N ARG A 148 1.33 -31.07 -25.56
CA ARG A 148 1.40 -30.48 -26.90
C ARG A 148 2.72 -30.76 -27.59
N GLY A 149 3.84 -30.67 -26.86
CA GLY A 149 5.17 -30.98 -27.42
C GLY A 149 5.30 -32.44 -27.91
N LEU A 150 4.61 -33.38 -27.27
CA LEU A 150 4.64 -34.79 -27.66
C LEU A 150 3.85 -35.10 -28.95
N LEU A 151 2.82 -34.30 -29.27
CA LEU A 151 1.98 -34.51 -30.47
C LEU A 151 2.61 -33.97 -31.76
N ASP A 152 3.53 -33.01 -31.64
CA ASP A 152 4.25 -32.44 -32.78
C ASP A 152 5.46 -33.31 -33.21
N GLU A 153 6.04 -34.11 -32.31
CA GLU A 153 7.21 -34.95 -32.60
C GLU A 153 6.85 -36.34 -33.18
N GLU A 154 5.65 -36.86 -32.90
CA GLU A 154 5.20 -38.16 -33.44
C GLU A 154 4.72 -38.08 -34.91
N ARG A 155 4.57 -36.86 -35.47
CA ARG A 155 4.12 -36.66 -36.86
C ARG A 155 5.24 -36.62 -37.90
N ASP A 156 6.47 -36.35 -37.49
CA ASP A 156 7.63 -36.23 -38.39
C ASP A 156 8.37 -37.57 -38.59
N GLY A 157 8.11 -38.58 -37.74
CA GLY A 157 8.83 -39.86 -37.74
C GLY A 157 8.29 -40.96 -38.66
N MET A 158 7.18 -40.76 -39.38
CA MET A 158 6.47 -41.86 -40.08
C MET A 158 6.58 -41.85 -41.62
N ALA A 159 7.45 -41.03 -42.21
CA ALA A 159 7.46 -40.80 -43.67
C ALA A 159 8.61 -41.47 -44.47
N ASP A 160 9.42 -42.37 -43.90
CA ASP A 160 10.63 -42.87 -44.60
C ASP A 160 10.78 -44.41 -44.63
N LYS A 161 9.67 -45.14 -44.83
CA LYS A 161 9.74 -46.59 -45.12
C LYS A 161 8.68 -47.01 -46.12
N ASN A 162 8.85 -46.62 -47.37
CA ASN A 162 8.46 -47.40 -48.55
C ASN A 162 9.07 -46.72 -49.78
N ASP A 163 9.30 -47.50 -50.82
CA ASP A 163 9.96 -47.15 -52.10
C ASP A 163 11.49 -47.33 -52.07
N GLY A 164 12.06 -48.38 -52.66
CA GLY A 164 11.46 -49.42 -53.48
C GLY A 164 12.43 -50.57 -53.73
N GLU A 165 11.88 -51.78 -53.69
CA GLU A 165 12.37 -52.90 -54.49
C GLU A 165 11.48 -52.96 -55.74
N GLU A 166 12.05 -52.63 -56.90
CA GLU A 166 11.70 -53.27 -58.18
C GLU A 166 12.94 -53.31 -59.08
#